data_AF-R0NZ67-F1
#
_entry.id   AF-R0NZ67-F1
#
_cell.length_a   1.000
_cell.length_b   1.000
_cell.length_c   1.000
_cell.angle_alpha   90.00
_cell.angle_beta   90.00
_cell.angle_gamma   90.00
#
_symmetry.space_group_name_H-M   'P 1'
#
loop_
_entity.id
_entity.type
_entity.pdbx_description
1 polymer ?
#
loop_
_entity_poly.entity_id
_entity_poly.type
_entity_poly.pdbx_seq_one_letter_code
_entity_poly.pdbx_strand_id
1 'polypeptide(L)' 'MAKNEWVDGGRYYVDSKGYMVKDKWVDGGRYYVGYDGVRQPKPADGNQYNAALSKAEKL' A
#
# COMPACT_ATOMS: atom_id res chain seq x y z
N MET A 1 -9.01 8.25 -17.33
CA MET A 1 -7.85 7.95 -16.47
C MET A 1 -8.29 6.97 -15.40
N ALA A 2 -7.38 6.08 -14.99
CA ALA A 2 -7.63 5.13 -13.92
C ALA A 2 -7.91 5.84 -12.58
N LYS A 3 -8.83 5.30 -11.77
CA LYS A 3 -9.22 5.89 -10.48
C LYS A 3 -9.63 4.81 -9.48
N ASN A 4 -9.15 4.92 -8.25
CA ASN A 4 -9.42 3.95 -7.18
C ASN A 4 -9.12 2.50 -7.61
N GLU A 5 -8.04 2.30 -8.36
CA GLU A 5 -7.71 1.01 -8.94
C GLU A 5 -6.20 0.80 -8.99
N TRP A 6 -5.83 -0.46 -9.20
CA TRP A 6 -4.47 -0.87 -9.45
C TRP A 6 -4.10 -0.70 -10.92
N VAL A 7 -2.90 -0.19 -11.19
CA VAL A 7 -2.36 0.02 -12.55
C VAL A 7 -1.01 -0.69 -12.70
N ASP A 8 -0.51 -0.74 -13.93
CA ASP A 8 0.79 -1.36 -14.26
C ASP A 8 0.89 -2.80 -13.73
N GLY A 9 -0.11 -3.62 -14.09
CA GLY A 9 -0.17 -5.03 -13.69
C GLY A 9 -0.33 -5.26 -12.18
N GLY A 10 -0.79 -4.26 -11.42
CA GLY A 10 -0.95 -4.39 -9.97
C GLY A 10 0.20 -3.79 -9.16
N ARG A 11 1.14 -3.10 -9.80
CA ARG A 11 2.31 -2.52 -9.13
C ARG A 11 1.99 -1.26 -8.34
N TYR A 12 1.09 -0.41 -8.86
CA TYR A 12 0.76 0.89 -8.27
C TYR A 12 -0.75 1.06 -8.08
N TYR A 13 -1.16 1.83 -7.07
CA TYR A 13 -2.56 2.20 -6.84
C TYR A 13 -2.76 3.70 -7.09
N VAL A 14 -3.88 4.07 -7.71
CA VAL A 14 -4.26 5.48 -7.94
C VAL A 14 -5.49 5.87 -7.13
N ASP A 15 -5.51 7.10 -6.61
CA ASP A 15 -6.63 7.63 -5.83
C ASP A 15 -7.85 8.01 -6.70
N SER A 16 -8.87 8.61 -6.09
CA SER A 16 -10.09 9.05 -6.76
C SER A 16 -9.87 10.21 -7.75
N LYS A 17 -8.73 10.89 -7.65
CA LYS A 17 -8.29 11.93 -8.57
C LYS A 17 -7.39 11.36 -9.68
N GLY A 18 -6.99 10.10 -9.58
CA GLY A 18 -6.13 9.41 -10.54
C GLY A 18 -4.64 9.57 -10.26
N TYR A 19 -4.26 10.08 -9.09
CA TYR A 19 -2.85 10.22 -8.71
C TYR A 19 -2.34 8.98 -7.98
N MET A 20 -1.12 8.57 -8.29
CA MET A 20 -0.45 7.48 -7.60
C MET A 20 -0.31 7.81 -6.10
N VAL A 21 -0.70 6.87 -5.26
CA VAL A 21 -0.49 6.97 -3.81
C VAL A 21 0.79 6.27 -3.38
N LYS A 22 1.40 6.78 -2.30
CA LYS A 22 2.64 6.27 -1.72
C LYS A 22 2.56 6.26 -0.19
N ASP A 23 3.36 5.39 0.41
CA ASP A 23 3.59 5.27 1.86
C ASP A 23 2.31 5.19 2.69
N LYS A 24 1.35 4.38 2.25
CA LYS A 24 0.05 4.24 2.93
C LYS A 24 -0.60 2.90 2.66
N TRP A 25 -1.57 2.58 3.51
CA TRP A 25 -2.52 1.50 3.28
C TRP A 25 -3.59 1.92 2.27
N VAL A 26 -3.92 1.03 1.34
CA VAL A 26 -4.89 1.24 0.27
C VAL A 26 -5.91 0.12 0.21
N ASP A 27 -6.92 0.31 -0.62
CA ASP A 27 -7.92 -0.72 -0.93
C ASP A 27 -8.59 -1.31 0.33
N GLY A 28 -9.07 -0.41 1.20
CA GLY A 28 -9.68 -0.76 2.47
C GLY A 28 -8.71 -1.30 3.52
N GLY A 29 -7.42 -1.00 3.41
CA GLY A 29 -6.40 -1.49 4.36
C GLY A 29 -5.81 -2.85 3.99
N ARG A 30 -6.14 -3.39 2.83
CA ARG A 30 -5.70 -4.74 2.42
C ARG A 30 -4.26 -4.79 1.94
N TYR A 31 -3.74 -3.68 1.41
CA TYR A 31 -2.39 -3.60 0.84
C TYR A 31 -1.68 -2.33 1.30
N TYR A 32 -0.37 -2.40 1.45
CA TYR A 32 0.48 -1.25 1.70
C TYR A 32 1.33 -0.97 0.46
N VAL A 33 1.38 0.30 0.06
CA VAL A 33 2.27 0.79 -1.00
C VAL A 33 3.45 1.52 -0.37
N GLY A 34 4.65 1.25 -0.87
CA GLY A 34 5.89 1.82 -0.36
C GLY A 34 6.06 3.32 -0.68
N TYR A 35 7.18 3.89 -0.27
CA TYR A 35 7.55 5.28 -0.56
C TYR A 35 7.62 5.59 -2.06
N ASP A 36 8.00 4.60 -2.85
CA ASP A 36 8.03 4.60 -4.31
C ASP A 36 6.65 4.30 -4.96
N GLY A 37 5.62 4.05 -4.15
CA GLY A 37 4.28 3.68 -4.59
C GLY A 37 4.12 2.19 -4.93
N VAL A 38 5.19 1.38 -4.86
CA VAL A 38 5.15 -0.03 -5.23
C VAL A 38 4.42 -0.86 -4.16
N ARG A 39 3.48 -1.70 -4.59
CA ARG A 39 2.80 -2.67 -3.72
C ARG A 39 3.81 -3.55 -2.99
N GLN A 40 3.74 -3.55 -1.67
CA GLN A 40 4.56 -4.42 -0.85
C GLN A 40 3.92 -5.81 -0.69
N PRO A 41 4.71 -6.89 -0.65
CA PRO A 41 4.19 -8.22 -0.38
C PRO A 41 3.57 -8.27 1.02
N LYS A 42 2.47 -9.01 1.17
CA LYS A 42 1.88 -9.28 2.48
C LYS A 42 2.81 -10.25 3.22
N PRO A 43 3.23 -9.97 4.47
CA PRO A 43 3.99 -10.92 5.27
C PRO A 43 3.24 -12.25 5.40
N ALA A 44 3.96 -13.37 5.33
CA ALA A 44 3.39 -14.72 5.39
C ALA A 44 2.59 -14.96 6.68
N ASP A 45 2.97 -14.28 7.74
CA ASP A 45 2.44 -14.41 9.10
C ASP A 45 1.06 -13.75 9.28
N GLY A 46 0.49 -13.19 8.20
CA GLY A 46 -0.89 -12.70 8.13
C GLY A 46 -1.19 -11.43 8.91
N ASN A 47 -0.38 -11.07 9.91
CA ASN A 47 -0.64 -9.90 10.76
C ASN A 47 -0.01 -8.62 10.20
N GLN A 48 -0.75 -8.01 9.27
CA GLN A 48 -0.44 -6.72 8.65
C GLN A 48 -0.24 -5.57 9.64
N TYR A 49 -0.83 -5.66 10.84
CA TYR A 49 -0.69 -4.66 11.89
C TYR A 49 0.69 -4.70 12.56
N ASN A 50 1.32 -5.88 12.69
CA ASN A 50 2.60 -6.02 13.37
C ASN A 50 3.77 -5.36 12.61
N ALA A 51 3.75 -5.36 11.27
CA ALA A 51 4.82 -4.76 10.48
C ALA A 51 4.84 -3.21 10.58
N ALA A 52 3.65 -2.59 10.62
CA ALA A 52 3.52 -1.15 10.81
C ALA A 52 3.74 -0.74 12.28
N LEU A 53 3.22 -1.52 13.25
CA LEU A 53 3.46 -1.31 14.69
C LEU A 53 4.95 -1.45 15.03
N SER A 54 5.62 -2.50 14.59
CA SER A 54 7.04 -2.71 14.90
C SER A 54 7.96 -1.66 14.26
N LYS A 55 7.53 -1.03 13.15
CA LYS A 55 8.25 0.11 12.56
C LYS A 55 8.01 1.41 13.33
N ALA A 56 6.81 1.59 13.90
CA ALA A 56 6.47 2.74 14.74
C ALA A 56 7.05 2.67 16.17
N GLU A 57 7.23 1.46 16.73
CA GLU A 57 7.84 1.26 18.06
C GLU A 57 9.36 1.48 18.09
N LYS A 58 10.02 1.55 16.93
CA LYS A 58 11.49 1.74 16.80
C LYS A 58 11.90 3.18 16.50
N LEU A 59 10.95 4.13 16.50
CA LEU A 59 11.16 5.58 16.35
C LEU A 59 11.04 6.26 17.72
#